data_AF-A0A4Q5R4T9-F1
#
_entry.id   AF-A0A4Q5R4T9-F1
#
_cell.length_a   1.000
_cell.length_b   1.000
_cell.length_c   1.000
_cell.angle_alpha   90.00
_cell.angle_beta   90.00
_cell.angle_gamma   90.00
#
_symmetry.space_group_name_H-M   'P 1'
#
loop_
_entity.id
_entity.type
_entity.pdbx_description
1 polymer ?
#
loop_
_entity_poly.entity_id
_entity_poly.type
_entity_poly.pdbx_seq_one_letter_code
_entity_poly.pdbx_strand_id
1 'polypeptide(L)'
;ASVYFSTIRTQENARFVAAYGTRFPGGSAVCADAEAAYIAVKLLALALEAAEDRTDVQSVKRAAAAVTLAAPQGAVSIDPENFHATLTPRIARSTSDMQFEILAEAPAPVAADPYLVWNSPRFWTAARHAPLRIAS
;
A
#
# COMPACT_ATOMS: atom_id res chain seq x y z
N ALA A 1 -2.12 5.14 -10.87
CA ALA A 1 -1.39 4.10 -10.12
C ALA A 1 -2.10 3.89 -8.79
N SER A 2 -2.07 2.68 -8.24
CA SER A 2 -2.58 2.35 -6.91
C SER A 2 -1.49 1.58 -6.16
N VAL A 3 -1.47 1.65 -4.84
CA VAL A 3 -0.53 0.87 -4.02
C VAL A 3 -1.03 -0.55 -3.75
N TYR A 4 -2.35 -0.76 -3.87
CA TYR A 4 -2.99 -2.05 -3.59
C TYR A 4 -3.98 -2.47 -4.68
N PHE A 5 -4.00 -3.78 -4.94
CA PHE A 5 -5.02 -4.50 -5.69
C PHE A 5 -5.26 -5.84 -4.99
N SER A 6 -6.51 -6.29 -4.92
CA SER A 6 -6.85 -7.59 -4.31
C SER A 6 -6.24 -8.79 -5.03
N THR A 7 -5.74 -8.60 -6.26
CA THR A 7 -5.10 -9.62 -7.10
C THR A 7 -3.60 -9.79 -6.83
N ILE A 8 -3.02 -9.05 -5.89
CA ILE A 8 -1.62 -9.24 -5.44
C ILE A 8 -1.45 -10.68 -4.91
N ARG A 9 -0.40 -11.38 -5.37
CA ARG A 9 -0.18 -12.81 -5.06
C ARG A 9 0.80 -12.99 -3.90
N THR A 10 0.37 -12.60 -2.70
CA THR A 10 1.11 -12.81 -1.44
C THR A 10 0.24 -13.52 -0.41
N GLN A 11 0.87 -14.12 0.60
CA GLN A 11 0.14 -14.79 1.67
C GLN A 11 -0.62 -13.78 2.54
N GLU A 12 -0.02 -12.63 2.80
CA GLU A 12 -0.60 -11.50 3.55
C GLU A 12 -1.87 -11.00 2.87
N ASN A 13 -1.83 -10.81 1.55
CA ASN A 13 -2.99 -10.38 0.79
C ASN A 13 -4.11 -11.44 0.78
N ALA A 14 -3.77 -12.71 0.54
CA ALA A 14 -4.75 -13.78 0.55
C ALA A 14 -5.49 -13.88 1.89
N ARG A 15 -4.75 -13.74 3.02
CA ARG A 15 -5.34 -13.70 4.37
C ARG A 15 -6.25 -12.49 4.56
N PHE A 16 -5.82 -11.32 4.11
CA PHE A 16 -6.60 -10.08 4.24
C PHE A 16 -7.91 -10.13 3.44
N VAL A 17 -7.86 -10.53 2.16
CA VAL A 17 -9.04 -10.67 1.30
C VAL A 17 -10.03 -11.67 1.90
N ALA A 18 -9.56 -12.82 2.38
CA ALA A 18 -10.41 -13.83 3.01
C ALA A 18 -11.07 -13.29 4.30
N ALA A 19 -10.28 -12.68 5.19
CA ALA A 19 -10.80 -12.11 6.43
C ALA A 19 -11.80 -10.98 6.19
N TYR A 20 -11.55 -10.12 5.21
CA TYR A 20 -12.47 -9.06 4.80
C TYR A 20 -13.79 -9.64 4.30
N GLY A 21 -13.75 -10.65 3.41
CA GLY A 21 -14.93 -11.33 2.90
C GLY A 21 -15.76 -12.01 3.99
N THR A 22 -15.12 -12.65 4.97
CA THR A 22 -15.80 -13.22 6.14
C THR A 22 -16.44 -12.15 7.02
N ARG A 23 -15.78 -10.99 7.18
CA ARG A 23 -16.25 -9.92 8.06
C ARG A 23 -17.41 -9.11 7.46
N PHE A 24 -17.46 -9.00 6.14
CA PHE A 24 -18.44 -8.21 5.39
C PHE A 24 -19.13 -9.06 4.32
N PRO A 25 -19.92 -10.07 4.70
CA PRO A 25 -20.60 -10.94 3.75
C PRO A 25 -21.57 -10.13 2.89
N GLY A 26 -21.52 -10.30 1.58
CA GLY A 26 -22.33 -9.53 0.62
C GLY A 26 -21.90 -8.06 0.45
N GLY A 27 -20.82 -7.64 1.10
CA GLY A 27 -20.23 -6.32 0.93
C GLY A 27 -19.48 -6.16 -0.40
N SER A 28 -19.08 -4.93 -0.70
CA SER A 28 -18.23 -4.63 -1.85
C SER A 28 -16.88 -5.35 -1.77
N ALA A 29 -16.26 -5.58 -2.93
CA ALA A 29 -14.88 -6.07 -2.99
C ALA A 29 -13.94 -5.12 -2.23
N VAL A 30 -12.89 -5.69 -1.64
CA VAL A 30 -11.89 -4.91 -0.91
C VAL A 30 -11.15 -3.96 -1.86
N CYS A 31 -10.94 -2.72 -1.42
CA CYS A 31 -10.28 -1.66 -2.18
C CYS A 31 -9.01 -1.17 -1.46
N ALA A 32 -8.26 -0.29 -2.12
CA ALA A 32 -7.04 0.29 -1.56
C ALA A 32 -7.30 1.09 -0.27
N ASP A 33 -8.43 1.79 -0.15
CA ASP A 33 -8.74 2.56 1.06
C ASP A 33 -9.03 1.66 2.26
N ALA A 34 -9.74 0.54 2.03
CA ALA A 34 -9.98 -0.46 3.08
C ALA A 34 -8.66 -1.08 3.57
N GLU A 35 -7.72 -1.31 2.66
CA GLU A 35 -6.39 -1.82 2.97
C GLU A 35 -5.51 -0.80 3.69
N ALA A 36 -5.55 0.47 3.28
CA ALA A 36 -4.83 1.56 3.94
C ALA A 36 -5.34 1.77 5.38
N ALA A 37 -6.66 1.72 5.60
CA ALA A 37 -7.24 1.78 6.94
C ALA A 37 -6.81 0.58 7.80
N TYR A 38 -6.79 -0.62 7.23
CA TYR A 38 -6.29 -1.82 7.90
C TYR A 38 -4.83 -1.67 8.33
N ILE A 39 -3.97 -1.18 7.44
CA ILE A 39 -2.55 -0.90 7.74
C ILE A 39 -2.41 0.13 8.84
N ALA A 40 -3.11 1.25 8.76
CA ALA A 40 -2.98 2.33 9.75
C ALA A 40 -3.29 1.83 11.17
N VAL A 41 -4.34 1.03 11.33
CA VAL A 41 -4.69 0.42 12.62
C VAL A 41 -3.63 -0.60 13.07
N LYS A 42 -3.10 -1.41 12.16
CA LYS A 42 -2.05 -2.39 12.48
C LYS A 42 -0.73 -1.72 12.88
N LEU A 43 -0.32 -0.68 12.17
CA LEU A 43 0.86 0.11 12.52
C LEU A 43 0.68 0.80 13.87
N LEU A 44 -0.50 1.36 14.16
CA LEU A 44 -0.79 1.92 15.47
C LEU A 44 -0.68 0.88 16.59
N ALA A 45 -1.22 -0.33 16.37
CA ALA A 45 -1.10 -1.42 17.35
C ALA A 45 0.37 -1.78 17.61
N LEU A 46 1.17 -1.97 16.55
CA LEU A 46 2.61 -2.24 16.67
C LEU A 46 3.36 -1.08 17.37
N ALA A 47 3.00 0.16 17.05
CA ALA A 47 3.60 1.34 17.67
C ALA A 47 3.29 1.41 19.17
N LEU A 48 2.04 1.13 19.56
CA LEU A 48 1.65 1.03 20.97
C LEU A 48 2.44 -0.09 21.65
N GLU A 49 2.60 -1.26 21.02
CA GLU A 49 3.39 -2.34 21.60
C GLU A 49 4.86 -1.95 21.82
N ALA A 50 5.46 -1.22 20.87
CA ALA A 50 6.86 -0.81 20.89
C ALA A 50 7.15 0.49 21.68
N ALA A 51 6.13 1.28 22.04
CA ALA A 51 6.31 2.55 22.73
C ALA A 51 6.85 2.36 24.17
N GLU A 52 7.71 3.28 24.61
CA GLU A 52 8.19 3.35 25.99
C GLU A 52 7.03 3.62 26.97
N ASP A 53 6.17 4.57 26.58
CA ASP A 53 4.91 4.89 27.25
C ASP A 53 3.77 4.90 26.22
N ARG A 54 2.75 4.07 26.43
CA ARG A 54 1.58 3.93 25.54
C ARG A 54 0.56 5.06 25.71
N THR A 55 0.65 5.81 26.80
CA THR A 55 -0.24 6.92 27.12
C THR A 55 0.30 8.27 26.64
N ASP A 56 1.60 8.35 26.35
CA ASP A 56 2.22 9.50 25.69
C ASP A 56 2.15 9.39 24.17
N VAL A 57 1.44 10.33 23.55
CA VAL A 57 1.31 10.44 22.09
C VAL A 57 2.67 10.60 21.41
N GLN A 58 3.64 11.30 22.00
CA GLN A 58 4.95 11.49 21.37
C GLN A 58 5.79 10.21 21.39
N SER A 59 5.75 9.46 22.49
CA SER A 59 6.30 8.11 22.59
C SER A 59 5.73 7.18 21.50
N VAL A 60 4.40 7.12 21.36
CA VAL A 60 3.75 6.29 20.31
C VAL A 60 4.10 6.78 18.92
N LYS A 61 4.15 8.09 18.68
CA LYS A 61 4.51 8.68 17.38
C LYS A 61 5.94 8.29 16.97
N ARG A 62 6.91 8.35 17.89
CA ARG A 62 8.29 7.91 17.63
C ARG A 62 8.34 6.41 17.34
N ALA A 63 7.62 5.60 18.11
CA ALA A 63 7.54 4.16 17.88
C ALA A 63 6.92 3.81 16.52
N ALA A 64 5.91 4.56 16.07
CA ALA A 64 5.26 4.35 14.78
C ALA A 64 6.23 4.51 13.58
N ALA A 65 7.20 5.41 13.68
CA ALA A 65 8.26 5.57 12.67
C ALA A 65 9.40 4.54 12.79
N ALA A 66 9.43 3.75 13.86
CA ALA A 66 10.45 2.72 14.10
C ALA A 66 9.98 1.30 13.76
N VAL A 67 8.68 1.09 13.52
CA VAL A 67 8.11 -0.23 13.18
C VAL A 67 7.93 -0.40 11.67
N THR A 68 7.93 -1.64 11.21
CA THR A 68 7.62 -2.03 9.82
C THR A 68 6.54 -3.11 9.83
N LEU A 69 5.60 -3.04 8.89
CA LEU A 69 4.51 -3.99 8.74
C LEU A 69 4.65 -4.77 7.42
N ALA A 70 4.57 -6.10 7.48
CA ALA A 70 4.28 -6.93 6.31
C ALA A 70 2.79 -6.84 5.98
N ALA A 71 2.42 -5.92 5.09
CA ALA A 71 1.03 -5.61 4.76
C ALA A 71 0.55 -6.36 3.51
N PRO A 72 -0.76 -6.37 3.21
CA PRO A 72 -1.30 -6.96 1.97
C PRO A 72 -0.63 -6.42 0.71
N GLN A 73 -0.32 -5.13 0.65
CA GLN A 73 0.40 -4.51 -0.46
C GLN A 73 1.92 -4.74 -0.50
N GLY A 74 2.50 -5.40 0.51
CA GLY A 74 3.94 -5.54 0.72
C GLY A 74 4.42 -4.84 2.00
N ALA A 75 5.74 -4.67 2.15
CA ALA A 75 6.30 -4.00 3.32
C ALA A 75 5.90 -2.51 3.35
N VAL A 76 5.48 -2.04 4.53
CA VAL A 76 5.11 -0.64 4.79
C VAL A 76 5.80 -0.14 6.06
N SER A 77 6.40 1.05 5.97
CA SER A 77 6.99 1.78 7.09
C SER A 77 6.59 3.25 7.03
N ILE A 78 6.75 3.98 8.13
CA ILE A 78 6.52 5.43 8.22
C ILE A 78 7.86 6.15 8.22
N ASP A 79 8.00 7.15 7.35
CA ASP A 79 9.17 8.01 7.31
C ASP A 79 9.20 8.94 8.55
N PRO A 80 10.29 8.97 9.34
CA PRO A 80 10.35 9.80 10.54
C PRO A 80 10.39 11.31 10.26
N GLU A 81 10.82 11.74 9.07
CA GLU A 81 10.98 13.16 8.71
C GLU A 81 9.66 13.79 8.28
N ASN A 82 8.87 13.09 7.45
CA ASN A 82 7.64 13.64 6.87
C ASN A 82 6.36 12.89 7.28
N PHE A 83 6.49 11.79 8.05
CA PHE A 83 5.40 10.97 8.58
C PHE A 83 4.46 10.37 7.53
N HIS A 84 4.90 10.28 6.27
CA HIS A 84 4.21 9.56 5.21
C HIS A 84 4.68 8.10 5.14
N ALA A 85 3.82 7.25 4.60
CA ALA A 85 4.15 5.85 4.41
C ALA A 85 5.05 5.65 3.17
N THR A 86 6.04 4.76 3.31
CA THR A 86 6.79 4.21 2.17
C THR A 86 5.98 3.05 1.60
N LEU A 87 5.54 3.15 0.35
CA LEU A 87 4.57 2.24 -0.27
C LEU A 87 5.06 1.70 -1.62
N THR A 88 4.50 0.59 -2.09
CA THR A 88 4.88 -0.01 -3.39
C THR A 88 3.83 0.33 -4.46
N PRO A 89 4.06 1.34 -5.32
CA PRO A 89 3.08 1.72 -6.34
C PRO A 89 3.00 0.70 -7.48
N ARG A 90 1.79 0.53 -8.00
CA ARG A 90 1.45 -0.42 -9.08
C ARG A 90 0.53 0.22 -10.12
N ILE A 91 0.60 -0.32 -11.32
CA ILE A 91 -0.30 0.01 -12.43
C ILE A 91 -1.00 -1.27 -12.84
N ALA A 92 -2.32 -1.23 -12.89
CA ALA A 92 -3.13 -2.36 -13.32
C ALA A 92 -4.16 -1.95 -14.37
N ARG A 93 -4.53 -2.93 -15.20
CA ARG A 93 -5.60 -2.84 -16.18
C ARG A 93 -6.85 -3.51 -15.62
N SER A 94 -8.00 -2.86 -15.72
CA SER A 94 -9.30 -3.47 -15.43
C SER A 94 -9.63 -4.52 -16.50
N THR A 95 -10.16 -5.67 -16.10
CA THR A 95 -10.57 -6.77 -16.99
C THR A 95 -12.09 -6.84 -17.13
N SER A 96 -12.57 -7.59 -18.13
CA SER A 96 -14.01 -7.86 -18.31
C SER A 96 -14.64 -8.60 -17.13
N ASP A 97 -13.83 -9.30 -16.35
CA ASP A 97 -14.26 -10.09 -15.19
C ASP A 97 -14.29 -9.24 -13.89
N MET A 98 -14.27 -7.91 -14.03
CA MET A 98 -14.28 -6.95 -12.91
C MET A 98 -13.10 -7.14 -11.95
N GLN A 99 -11.95 -7.57 -12.47
CA GLN A 99 -10.69 -7.73 -11.74
C GLN A 99 -9.62 -6.76 -12.26
N PHE A 100 -8.49 -6.70 -11.56
CA PHE A 100 -7.33 -5.91 -11.95
C PHE A 100 -6.12 -6.79 -12.27
N GLU A 101 -5.62 -6.68 -13.49
CA GLU A 101 -4.36 -7.30 -13.92
C GLU A 101 -3.22 -6.32 -13.72
N ILE A 102 -2.27 -6.63 -12.83
CA ILE A 102 -1.10 -5.79 -12.57
C ILE A 102 -0.15 -5.87 -13.77
N LEU A 103 0.09 -4.73 -14.41
CA LEU A 103 0.97 -4.58 -15.57
C LEU A 103 2.40 -4.19 -15.18
N ALA A 104 2.53 -3.39 -14.11
CA ALA A 104 3.81 -2.93 -13.60
C ALA A 104 3.72 -2.67 -12.09
N GLU A 105 4.83 -2.89 -11.40
CA GLU A 105 5.03 -2.52 -10.01
C GLU A 105 6.43 -1.95 -9.80
N ALA A 106 6.58 -1.06 -8.81
CA ALA A 106 7.90 -0.62 -8.40
C ALA A 106 8.71 -1.81 -7.84
N PRO A 107 10.03 -1.87 -8.09
CA PRO A 107 10.88 -2.99 -7.64
C PRO A 107 11.06 -3.03 -6.12
N ALA A 108 10.74 -1.94 -5.42
CA ALA A 108 10.80 -1.80 -3.97
C ALA A 108 9.80 -0.73 -3.50
N PRO A 109 9.48 -0.67 -2.19
CA PRO A 109 8.75 0.45 -1.61
C PRO A 109 9.44 1.79 -1.92
N VAL A 110 8.63 2.80 -2.24
CA VAL A 110 9.05 4.15 -2.63
C VAL A 110 8.67 5.13 -1.53
N ALA A 111 9.64 5.91 -1.06
CA ALA A 111 9.41 6.98 -0.09
C ALA A 111 8.55 8.09 -0.71
N ALA A 112 7.65 8.67 0.08
CA ALA A 112 6.81 9.75 -0.39
C ALA A 112 7.60 11.07 -0.46
N ASP A 113 7.41 11.79 -1.56
CA ASP A 113 7.78 13.21 -1.66
C ASP A 113 6.47 14.04 -1.73
N PRO A 114 5.90 14.43 -0.58
CA PRO A 114 4.61 15.12 -0.53
C PRO A 114 4.66 16.55 -1.09
N TYR A 115 5.86 17.10 -1.30
CA TYR A 115 6.08 18.46 -1.80
C TYR A 115 6.68 18.47 -3.22
N LEU A 116 6.57 17.37 -3.96
CA LEU A 116 7.09 17.24 -5.32
C LEU A 116 6.48 18.31 -6.26
N VAL A 117 7.32 19.25 -6.70
CA VAL A 117 6.93 20.35 -7.61
C VAL A 117 7.29 20.10 -9.07
N TRP A 118 8.24 19.19 -9.33
CA TRP A 118 8.69 18.84 -10.69
C TRP A 118 8.96 17.34 -10.79
N ASN A 119 8.27 16.66 -11.70
CA ASN A 119 8.56 15.26 -11.99
C ASN A 119 9.53 15.16 -13.17
N SER A 120 10.72 14.63 -12.95
CA SER A 120 11.70 14.38 -14.01
C SER A 120 11.44 13.02 -14.66
N PRO A 121 11.35 12.91 -16.00
CA PRO A 121 11.15 11.63 -16.69
C PRO A 121 12.30 10.62 -16.47
N ARG A 122 13.44 11.06 -15.91
CA ARG A 122 14.62 10.23 -15.63
C ARG A 122 14.35 9.07 -14.67
N PHE A 123 13.35 9.17 -13.80
CA PHE A 123 12.96 8.07 -12.90
C PHE A 123 12.02 7.05 -13.56
N TRP A 124 11.63 7.29 -14.82
CA TRP A 124 10.83 6.39 -15.62
C TRP A 124 11.65 5.86 -16.79
N THR A 125 12.56 4.90 -16.54
CA THR A 125 12.88 3.94 -17.59
C THR A 125 11.64 3.11 -17.81
N ALA A 126 10.78 3.55 -18.74
CA ALA A 126 9.70 2.72 -19.24
C ALA A 126 10.36 1.45 -19.77
N ALA A 127 10.20 0.33 -19.06
CA ALA A 127 10.26 -0.96 -19.73
C ALA A 127 9.29 -0.84 -20.91
N ARG A 128 9.82 -0.92 -22.13
CA ARG A 128 9.04 -0.76 -23.36
C ARG A 128 8.08 -1.94 -23.45
N HIS A 129 6.90 -1.82 -22.85
CA HIS A 129 5.82 -2.77 -23.06
C HIS A 129 5.20 -2.53 -24.44
N ALA A 130 4.67 -3.61 -25.02
CA ALA A 130 4.00 -3.60 -26.32
C ALA A 130 2.96 -2.46 -26.40
N PRO A 131 2.77 -1.83 -27.57
CA PRO A 131 1.91 -0.66 -27.70
C PRO A 131 0.49 -0.98 -27.24
N LEU A 132 0.05 -0.28 -26.20
CA LEU A 132 -1.34 -0.29 -25.75
C LEU A 132 -2.19 0.36 -26.84
N ARG A 133 -3.13 -0.40 -27.41
CA ARG A 133 -4.10 0.12 -28.37
C ARG A 133 -5.28 0.70 -27.59
N ILE A 134 -5.64 1.94 -27.88
CA ILE A 134 -6.88 2.55 -27.38
C ILE A 134 -8.03 1.94 -28.20
N ALA A 135 -8.93 1.22 -27.53
CA ALA A 135 -10.17 0.78 -28.16
C ALA A 135 -11.20 1.89 -28.01
N SER A 136 -11.68 2.39 -29.16
CA SER A 136 -12.80 3.34 -29.29
C SER A 136 -14.14 2.66 -29.15
#